data_AF-A0A354TAF9-F1
#
_entry.id   AF-A0A354TAF9-F1
#
_cell.length_a   1.000
_cell.length_b   1.000
_cell.length_c   1.000
_cell.angle_alpha   90.00
_cell.angle_beta   90.00
_cell.angle_gamma   90.00
#
_symmetry.space_group_name_H-M   'P 1'
#
loop_
_entity.id
_entity.type
_entity.pdbx_description
1 polymer ?
#
loop_
_entity_poly.entity_id
_entity_poly.type
_entity_poly.pdbx_seq_one_letter_code
_entity_poly.pdbx_strand_id
1 'polypeptide(L)' 'MKWFPRGYGGERRPPESVKRDGWLEQGLLAVSLDDQRLTWIERELVKQLGEKLYGKRAERKEAR' A
#
# COMPACT_ATOMS: atom_id res chain seq x y z
N MET A 1 35.56 9.96 -9.25
CA MET A 1 35.18 9.50 -7.89
C MET A 1 34.14 10.48 -7.34
N LYS A 2 32.89 10.06 -7.09
CA LYS A 2 31.89 10.94 -6.47
C LYS A 2 32.10 10.92 -4.94
N TRP A 3 32.56 12.05 -4.41
CA TRP A 3 32.71 12.28 -2.98
C TRP A 3 31.32 12.50 -2.36
N PHE A 4 30.95 11.70 -1.36
CA PHE A 4 29.77 11.93 -0.54
C PHE A 4 30.22 12.57 0.79
N PRO A 5 29.68 13.74 1.19
CA PRO A 5 30.03 14.39 2.45
C PRO A 5 29.66 13.51 3.65
N ARG A 6 30.52 13.49 4.69
CA ARG A 6 30.24 12.79 5.95
C ARG A 6 28.94 13.36 6.55
N GLY A 7 27.95 12.49 6.75
CA GLY A 7 26.59 12.85 7.18
C GLY A 7 25.52 12.51 6.14
N TYR A 8 25.87 12.38 4.85
CA TYR A 8 24.99 11.80 3.83
C TYR A 8 25.12 10.28 3.84
N GLY A 9 24.51 9.68 4.85
CA GLY A 9 24.55 8.25 5.10
C GLY A 9 23.95 7.88 6.45
N GLY A 10 22.96 8.63 6.95
CA GLY A 10 22.13 8.15 8.04
C GLY A 10 21.53 6.79 7.68
N GLU A 11 21.14 6.01 8.68
CA GLU A 11 20.51 4.71 8.44
C GLU A 11 19.37 4.90 7.43
N ARG A 12 19.48 4.25 6.27
CA ARG A 12 18.43 4.31 5.26
C ARG A 12 17.16 3.83 5.94
N ARG A 13 16.16 4.71 6.06
CA ARG A 13 14.84 4.31 6.52
C ARG A 13 14.39 3.09 5.71
N PRO A 14 13.87 2.05 6.37
CA PRO A 14 13.37 0.87 5.67
C PRO A 14 12.38 1.30 4.58
N PRO A 15 12.39 0.65 3.40
CA PRO A 15 11.54 1.04 2.27
C PRO A 15 10.04 1.03 2.65
N GLU A 16 9.62 0.14 3.53
CA GLU A 16 8.24 0.07 4.02
C GLU A 16 7.86 1.26 4.89
N SER A 17 8.78 1.80 5.69
CA SER A 17 8.57 3.03 6.45
C SER A 17 8.42 4.22 5.50
N VAL A 18 9.27 4.30 4.48
CA VAL A 18 9.20 5.38 3.48
C VAL A 18 7.87 5.36 2.72
N LYS A 19 7.38 4.18 2.33
CA LYS A 19 6.06 4.05 1.68
C LYS A 19 4.93 4.44 2.62
N ARG A 20 4.94 3.97 3.86
CA ARG A 20 3.91 4.26 4.86
C ARG A 20 3.81 5.76 5.12
N ASP A 21 4.95 6.41 5.35
CA ASP A 21 5.02 7.85 5.59
C ASP A 21 4.48 8.62 4.37
N GLY A 22 4.95 8.27 3.16
CA GLY A 22 4.48 8.90 1.93
C GLY A 22 2.98 8.72 1.68
N TRP A 23 2.42 7.54 1.98
CA TRP A 23 0.98 7.31 1.87
C TRP A 23 0.19 8.15 2.87
N LEU A 24 0.64 8.21 4.13
CA LEU A 24 -0.02 9.00 5.16
C LEU A 24 0.00 10.50 4.82
N GLU A 25 1.15 11.03 4.40
CA GLU A 25 1.31 12.44 4.02
C GLU A 25 0.46 12.83 2.81
N GLN A 26 0.26 11.91 1.86
CA GLN A 26 -0.56 12.14 0.66
C GLN A 26 -2.04 11.77 0.84
N GLY A 27 -2.44 11.29 2.02
CA GLY A 27 -3.80 10.81 2.28
C GLY A 27 -4.19 9.58 1.45
N LEU A 28 -3.20 8.76 1.08
CA LEU A 28 -3.39 7.51 0.35
C LEU A 28 -3.53 6.35 1.32
N LEU A 29 -4.44 5.42 1.00
CA LEU A 29 -4.65 4.21 1.79
C LEU A 29 -4.44 2.97 0.91
N ALA A 30 -3.40 2.19 1.21
CA ALA A 30 -3.18 0.89 0.63
C ALA A 30 -3.74 -0.20 1.56
N VAL A 31 -4.89 -0.78 1.19
CA VAL A 31 -5.59 -1.78 1.99
C VAL A 31 -5.58 -3.12 1.27
N SER A 32 -5.14 -4.17 1.96
CA SER A 32 -5.43 -5.54 1.51
C SER A 32 -6.86 -5.87 1.86
N LEU A 33 -7.62 -6.42 0.90
CA LEU A 33 -8.96 -6.94 1.22
C LEU A 33 -8.88 -8.02 2.29
N ASP A 34 -7.77 -8.75 2.40
CA ASP A 34 -7.55 -9.83 3.36
C ASP A 34 -6.97 -9.41 4.71
N ASP A 35 -6.87 -8.11 4.97
CA ASP A 35 -6.39 -7.62 6.26
C ASP A 35 -7.33 -8.07 7.40
N GLN A 36 -6.77 -8.73 8.42
CA GLN A 36 -7.51 -9.27 9.56
C GLN A 36 -8.02 -8.18 10.50
N ARG A 37 -7.49 -6.95 10.39
CA ARG A 37 -7.95 -5.80 11.17
C ARG A 37 -9.28 -5.25 10.66
N LEU A 38 -9.67 -5.59 9.42
CA LEU A 38 -10.94 -5.19 8.84
C LEU A 38 -12.04 -6.15 9.27
N THR A 39 -13.13 -5.59 9.77
CA THR A 39 -14.39 -6.30 9.88
C THR A 39 -14.91 -6.68 8.48
N TRP A 40 -15.84 -7.63 8.44
CA TRP A 40 -16.48 -8.02 7.18
C TRP A 40 -17.12 -6.83 6.44
N ILE A 41 -17.76 -5.91 7.19
CA ILE A 41 -18.40 -4.72 6.61
C ILE A 41 -17.37 -3.78 5.99
N GLU A 42 -16.28 -3.49 6.69
CA GLU A 42 -15.21 -2.61 6.18
C GLU A 42 -14.54 -3.20 4.95
N ARG A 43 -14.32 -4.52 4.95
CA ARG A 43 -13.80 -5.25 3.79
C ARG A 43 -14.71 -5.11 2.57
N GLU A 44 -16.02 -5.30 2.74
CA GLU A 44 -16.97 -5.16 1.65
C GLU A 44 -17.06 -3.70 1.17
N LEU A 45 -17.01 -2.71 2.07
CA LEU A 45 -16.96 -1.29 1.71
C LEU A 45 -15.75 -0.98 0.82
N VAL A 46 -14.55 -1.42 1.22
CA VAL A 46 -13.32 -1.23 0.45
C VAL A 46 -13.41 -1.92 -0.91
N LYS A 47 -13.96 -3.13 -0.96
CA LYS A 47 -14.17 -3.87 -2.22
C LYS A 47 -15.12 -3.12 -3.16
N GLN A 48 -16.29 -2.70 -2.67
CA GLN A 48 -17.27 -1.96 -3.47
C GLN A 48 -16.70 -0.63 -3.98
N LEU A 49 -15.94 0.09 -3.15
CA LEU A 49 -15.24 1.31 -3.57
C LEU A 49 -14.22 1.01 -4.67
N GLY A 50 -13.41 -0.04 -4.51
CA GLY A 50 -12.47 -0.48 -5.53
C GLY A 50 -13.16 -0.85 -6.85
N GLU A 51 -14.24 -1.63 -6.78
CA GLU A 51 -15.03 -2.00 -7.96
C GLU A 51 -15.67 -0.81 -8.66
N LYS A 52 -16.11 0.21 -7.90
CA LYS A 52 -16.66 1.45 -8.46
C LYS A 52 -15.59 2.28 -9.17
N LEU A 53 -14.39 2.37 -8.60
CA LEU A 53 -13.30 3.21 -9.12
C LEU A 53 -12.55 2.56 -10.28
N TYR A 54 -12.37 1.24 -10.24
CA TYR A 54 -11.50 0.51 -11.19
C TYR A 54 -12.24 -0.57 -11.99
N GLY A 55 -13.54 -0.75 -11.75
CA GLY A 55 -14.31 -1.85 -12.31
C GLY A 55 -14.12 -3.15 -11.53
N LYS A 56 -14.91 -4.17 -11.89
CA LYS A 56 -14.79 -5.50 -11.29
C LYS A 56 -13.40 -6.05 -11.54
N ARG A 57 -12.72 -6.45 -10.46
CA ARG A 57 -11.45 -7.18 -10.57
C ARG A 57 -11.73 -8.45 -11.34
N ALA A 58 -11.03 -8.67 -12.46
CA ALA A 58 -11.08 -9.94 -13.16
C ALA A 58 -10.73 -11.04 -12.15
N GLU A 59 -11.67 -11.94 -11.89
CA GLU A 59 -11.41 -13.10 -11.06
C GLU A 59 -10.24 -13.82 -11.71
N ARG A 60 -9.09 -13.79 -11.04
CA ARG A 60 -7.93 -14.55 -11.47
C ARG A 60 -8.35 -15.99 -11.28
N LYS A 61 -8.95 -16.59 -12.32
CA LYS A 61 -9.22 -18.03 -12.36
C LYS A 61 -7.88 -18.68 -12.05
N GLU A 62 -7.75 -19.22 -10.86
CA GLU A 62 -6.57 -19.99 -10.48
C GLU A 62 -6.42 -21.05 -11.56
N ALA A 63 -5.29 -21.00 -12.26
CA ALA A 63 -4.90 -22.06 -13.17
C ALA A 63 -4.69 -23.29 -12.28
N ARG A 64 -5.71 -24.14 -12.27
CA ARG A 64 -5.75 -25.41 -11.57
C ARG A 64 -4.68 -26.35 -12.09
#